data_AF-A0A6I2MAK8-F1
#
_entry.id   AF-A0A6I2MAK8-F1
#
_cell.length_a   1.000
_cell.length_b   1.000
_cell.length_c   1.000
_cell.angle_alpha   90.00
_cell.angle_beta   90.00
_cell.angle_gamma   90.00
#
_symmetry.space_group_name_H-M   'P 1'
#
loop_
_entity.id
_entity.type
_entity.pdbx_description
1 polymer ?
#
loop_
_entity_poly.entity_id
_entity_poly.type
_entity_poly.pdbx_seq_one_letter_code
_entity_poly.pdbx_strand_id
1 'polypeptide(L)' 'MCNLCNGTHVVHVDTQSSISFHNCPNCGPESKENQKARYELLYAKLAEAEMRLALGSVS' A
#
# COMPACT_ATOMS: atom_id res chain seq x y z
N MET A 1 12.76 8.73 -2.46
CA MET A 1 11.45 8.66 -1.76
C MET A 1 11.18 10.00 -1.10
N CYS A 2 9.91 10.40 -1.08
CA CYS A 2 9.44 11.69 -0.57
C CYS A 2 9.15 11.56 0.94
N ASN A 3 9.78 12.37 1.79
CA ASN A 3 9.68 12.23 3.27
C ASN A 3 8.26 12.49 3.83
N LEU A 4 7.41 13.19 3.07
CA LEU A 4 6.05 13.51 3.50
C LEU A 4 5.10 12.31 3.43
N CYS A 5 5.14 11.55 2.33
CA CYS A 5 4.29 10.37 2.14
C CYS A 5 5.04 9.05 2.32
N ASN A 6 6.34 9.09 2.64
CA ASN A 6 7.21 7.91 2.71
C ASN A 6 7.16 7.02 1.45
N GLY A 7 6.93 7.64 0.28
CA GLY A 7 6.84 6.93 -0.99
C GLY A 7 5.49 6.26 -1.29
N THR A 8 4.46 6.45 -0.47
CA THR A 8 3.11 5.90 -0.75
C THR A 8 2.31 6.70 -1.76
N HIS A 9 2.77 7.92 -2.09
CA HIS A 9 2.05 8.90 -2.91
C HIS A 9 0.71 9.37 -2.33
N VAL A 10 0.40 8.99 -1.08
CA VAL A 10 -0.85 9.35 -0.38
C VAL A 10 -0.53 9.96 0.98
N VAL A 11 -1.27 11.01 1.34
CA VAL A 11 -1.28 11.61 2.67
C VAL A 11 -2.70 11.56 3.23
N HIS A 12 -2.84 11.40 4.54
CA HIS A 12 -4.14 11.51 5.20
C HIS A 12 -4.21 12.81 6.01
N VAL A 13 -5.39 13.41 6.02
CA VAL A 13 -5.72 14.54 6.89
C VAL A 13 -6.77 14.04 7.88
N ASP A 14 -6.42 14.14 9.15
CA ASP A 14 -7.28 13.74 10.26
C ASP A 14 -8.02 14.96 10.81
N THR A 15 -9.32 14.80 11.03
CA THR A 15 -10.21 15.76 11.69
C THR A 15 -10.98 15.03 12.77
N GLN A 16 -11.52 15.73 13.77
CA GLN A 16 -12.24 15.08 14.88
C GLN A 16 -13.38 14.13 14.45
N SER A 17 -13.92 14.27 13.24
CA SER A 17 -15.05 13.48 12.74
C SER A 17 -14.74 12.65 11.49
N SER A 18 -13.57 12.79 10.87
CA SER A 18 -13.27 12.09 9.60
C SER A 18 -11.78 12.03 9.27
N ILE A 19 -11.41 11.01 8.50
CA ILE A 19 -10.10 10.87 7.87
C ILE A 19 -10.29 11.00 6.37
N SER A 20 -9.56 11.93 5.74
CA SER A 20 -9.56 12.12 4.29
C SER A 20 -8.21 11.73 3.69
N PHE A 21 -8.23 11.07 2.54
CA PHE A 21 -7.02 10.66 1.82
C PHE A 21 -6.83 11.52 0.57
N HIS A 22 -5.63 12.07 0.42
CA HIS A 22 -5.27 12.93 -0.71
C HIS A 22 -3.95 12.47 -1.34
N ASN A 23 -3.77 12.77 -2.63
CA ASN A 23 -2.48 12.60 -3.26
C ASN A 23 -1.42 13.46 -2.57
N CYS A 24 -0.20 12.95 -2.45
CA CYS A 24 0.87 13.71 -1.82
C CYS A 24 1.16 14.99 -2.60
N PRO A 25 1.09 16.18 -1.98
CA PRO A 25 1.27 17.44 -2.69
C PRO A 25 2.69 17.63 -3.24
N ASN A 26 3.69 16.99 -2.64
CA ASN A 26 5.09 17.16 -3.05
C ASN A 26 5.50 16.25 -4.23
N CYS A 27 4.97 15.04 -4.28
CA CYS A 27 5.43 14.01 -5.20
C CYS A 27 4.32 13.51 -6.15
N GLY A 28 3.10 14.05 -6.01
CA GLY A 28 1.97 13.79 -6.90
C GLY A 28 1.41 12.37 -6.79
N PRO A 29 0.38 12.05 -7.59
CA PRO A 29 -0.15 10.70 -7.68
C PRO A 29 0.91 9.74 -8.26
N GLU A 30 0.83 8.48 -7.85
CA GLU A 30 1.62 7.42 -8.47
C GLU A 30 1.12 7.12 -9.89
N SER A 31 2.03 6.82 -10.82
CA SER A 31 1.67 6.33 -12.16
C SER A 31 0.96 4.98 -12.09
N LYS A 32 0.01 4.74 -13.00
CA LYS A 32 -0.76 3.48 -13.05
C LYS A 32 0.13 2.24 -13.20
N GLU A 33 1.21 2.35 -13.96
CA GLU A 33 2.17 1.29 -14.24
C GLU A 33 2.90 0.85 -12.96
N ASN A 34 3.45 1.82 -12.19
CA ASN A 34 4.09 1.55 -10.91
C ASN A 34 3.10 0.98 -9.89
N GLN A 35 1.88 1.52 -9.86
CA GLN A 35 0.82 1.04 -8.98
C GLN A 35 0.48 -0.43 -9.27
N LYS A 36 0.32 -0.78 -10.56
CA LYS A 36 0.05 -2.15 -11.01
C LYS A 36 1.18 -3.11 -10.61
N ALA A 37 2.44 -2.75 -10.90
CA ALA A 37 3.60 -3.56 -10.55
C ALA A 37 3.69 -3.81 -9.04
N ARG A 38 3.38 -2.80 -8.21
CA ARG A 38 3.34 -2.95 -6.75
C ARG A 38 2.22 -3.91 -6.33
N TYR A 39 1.03 -3.81 -6.91
CA TYR A 39 -0.08 -4.71 -6.58
C TYR A 39 0.21 -6.16 -6.96
N GLU A 40 0.79 -6.41 -8.13
CA GLU A 40 1.19 -7.75 -8.56
C GLU A 40 2.18 -8.39 -7.57
N LEU A 41 3.18 -7.61 -7.12
CA LEU A 41 4.12 -8.06 -6.09
C LEU A 41 3.44 -8.33 -4.73
N LEU A 42 2.51 -7.46 -4.32
CA LEU A 42 1.75 -7.62 -3.08
C LEU A 42 0.90 -8.90 -3.12
N TYR A 43 0.20 -9.15 -4.22
CA TYR A 43 -0.62 -10.35 -4.38
C TYR A 43 0.22 -11.63 -4.38
N ALA A 44 1.38 -11.63 -5.03
CA ALA A 44 2.31 -12.77 -4.97
C ALA A 44 2.76 -13.07 -3.54
N LYS A 45 3.08 -12.04 -2.75
CA LYS A 45 3.46 -12.18 -1.34
C LYS A 45 2.31 -12.65 -0.46
N LEU A 46 1.09 -12.16 -0.71
CA LEU A 46 -0.10 -12.61 0.00
C LEU A 46 -0.37 -14.10 -0.25
N ALA A 47 -0.34 -14.53 -1.51
CA ALA A 47 -0.52 -15.94 -1.86
C ALA A 47 0.54 -16.85 -1.21
N GLU A 48 1.81 -16.41 -1.18
CA GLU A 48 2.87 -17.12 -0.48
C GLU A 48 2.60 -17.22 1.04
N ALA A 49 2.19 -16.13 1.67
CA ALA A 49 1.87 -16.11 3.09
C ALA A 49 0.67 -17.01 3.41
N GLU A 50 -0.38 -16.99 2.59
CA GLU A 50 -1.55 -17.86 2.72
C GLU A 50 -1.17 -19.34 2.62
N MET A 51 -0.32 -19.72 1.66
CA MET A 51 0.17 -21.10 1.55
C MET A 51 0.96 -21.52 2.80
N ARG A 52 1.83 -20.64 3.32
CA ARG A 52 2.61 -20.91 4.54
C ARG A 52 1.71 -21.09 5.76
N LEU A 53 0.67 -20.26 5.89
CA LEU A 53 -0.30 -20.38 6.99
C LEU A 53 -1.16 -21.64 6.85
N ALA A 54 -1.60 -21.99 5.64
CA ALA A 54 -2.33 -23.22 5.39
C ALA A 54 -1.49 -24.46 5.76
N LEU A 55 -0.21 -24.50 5.38
CA LEU A 55 0.72 -25.57 5.76
C LEU A 55 1.07 -25.57 7.25
N GLY A 56 1.11 -24.39 7.90
CA GLY A 56 1.35 -24.24 9.33
C GLY A 56 0.15 -24.54 10.24
N SER A 57 -1.06 -24.64 9.68
CA SER A 57 -2.29 -25.02 10.40
C SER A 57 -2.55 -26.53 10.47
N VAL A 58 -1.70 -27.34 9.83
CA VAL A 58 -1.76 -28.82 9.85
C VAL A 58 -0.65 -29.37 10.76
N SER A 59 -0.54 -28.87 11.99
CA SER A 59 0.40 -29.36 13.01
C SER A 59 -0.25 -29.38 14.39
#